data_AF-A0A7Y4R0L0-F1
#
_entry.id   AF-A0A7Y4R0L0-F1
#
_cell.length_a   1.000
_cell.length_b   1.000
_cell.length_c   1.000
_cell.angle_alpha   90.00
_cell.angle_beta   90.00
_cell.angle_gamma   90.00
#
_symmetry.space_group_name_H-M   'P 1'
#
loop_
_entity.id
_entity.type
_entity.pdbx_description
1 polymer ?
#
loop_
_entity_poly.entity_id
_entity_poly.type
_entity_poly.pdbx_seq_one_letter_code
_entity_poly.pdbx_strand_id
1 'polypeptide(L)'
;IKGCPVNGPKIIAHVHDVAVAWFSMPDDKPQVKVVFSDNDGESFTEPVRVDKGNPIGRVDLEWLDNEAAFVIWMENSTIMGARVEPTGVVWRINISASSEARSSGFPQVTRHKNQLIVAWTDDQIKQVKTAIINL
;
A
#
# COMPACT_ATOMS: atom_id res chain seq x y z
N ILE A 1 15.81 10.91 -0.88
CA ILE A 1 14.57 11.67 -1.18
C ILE A 1 14.19 12.51 0.04
N LYS A 2 14.12 13.85 -0.08
CA LYS A 2 13.28 14.69 0.78
C LYS A 2 11.84 14.29 0.46
N GLY A 3 11.04 13.84 1.43
CA GLY A 3 9.72 13.22 1.22
C GLY A 3 8.91 13.97 0.17
N CYS A 4 8.80 13.39 -1.04
CA CYS A 4 7.97 13.97 -2.07
C CYS A 4 6.52 13.79 -1.59
N PRO A 5 5.76 14.88 -1.31
CA PRO A 5 4.47 14.80 -0.63
C PRO A 5 3.47 13.91 -1.38
N VAL A 6 3.69 13.73 -2.68
CA VAL A 6 2.88 12.93 -3.59
C VAL A 6 2.93 11.42 -3.29
N ASN A 7 4.06 10.91 -2.80
CA ASN A 7 4.25 9.50 -2.44
C ASN A 7 4.52 9.36 -0.92
N GLY A 8 3.90 10.23 -0.12
CA GLY A 8 4.09 10.24 1.33
C GLY A 8 3.79 8.89 1.99
N PRO A 9 4.37 8.64 3.18
CA PRO A 9 4.06 7.44 3.94
C PRO A 9 2.59 7.40 4.33
N LYS A 10 2.11 6.19 4.60
CA LYS A 10 0.77 5.91 5.11
C LYS A 10 0.91 5.18 6.43
N ILE A 11 0.08 5.58 7.39
CA ILE A 11 0.07 5.02 8.73
C ILE A 11 -1.36 4.65 9.09
N ILE A 12 -1.52 3.48 9.70
CA ILE A 12 -2.76 3.03 10.31
C ILE A 12 -2.45 2.58 11.74
N ALA A 13 -3.41 2.73 12.64
CA ALA A 13 -3.28 2.32 14.03
C ALA A 13 -4.55 1.63 14.51
N HIS A 14 -4.38 0.59 15.32
CA HIS A 14 -5.46 -0.12 15.98
C HIS A 14 -5.03 -0.50 17.40
N VAL A 15 -5.64 0.10 18.41
CA VAL A 15 -5.23 -0.04 19.82
C VAL A 15 -3.75 0.35 19.98
N HIS A 16 -2.84 -0.60 20.24
CA HIS A 16 -1.40 -0.38 20.37
C HIS A 16 -0.62 -0.73 19.10
N ASP A 17 -1.29 -1.35 18.13
CA ASP A 17 -0.67 -1.78 16.88
C ASP A 17 -0.63 -0.64 15.88
N VAL A 18 0.53 -0.42 15.26
CA VAL A 18 0.75 0.59 14.23
C VAL A 18 1.40 -0.08 13.02
N ALA A 19 0.92 0.21 11.83
CA ALA A 19 1.58 -0.18 10.59
C ALA A 19 1.87 1.05 9.74
N VAL A 20 3.07 1.11 9.16
CA VAL A 20 3.52 2.21 8.30
C VAL A 20 3.99 1.65 6.97
N ALA A 21 3.44 2.13 5.86
CA ALA A 21 3.89 1.83 4.51
C ALA A 21 4.48 3.07 3.84
N TRP A 22 5.56 2.91 3.09
CA TRP A 22 6.17 4.03 2.36
C TRP A 22 6.86 3.60 1.08
N PHE A 23 6.94 4.55 0.15
CA PHE A 23 7.78 4.47 -1.03
C PHE A 23 9.09 5.23 -0.81
N SER A 24 10.22 4.66 -1.23
CA SER A 24 11.51 5.33 -1.21
C SER A 24 12.39 4.87 -2.38
N MET A 25 13.44 5.63 -2.68
CA MET A 25 14.45 5.28 -3.68
C MET A 25 15.86 5.51 -3.11
N PRO A 26 16.33 4.73 -2.12
CA PRO A 26 17.73 4.81 -1.72
C PRO A 26 18.62 4.38 -2.89
N ASP A 27 19.67 5.15 -3.17
CA ASP A 27 20.60 4.89 -4.27
C ASP A 27 19.88 4.65 -5.62
N ASP A 28 18.82 5.41 -5.87
CA ASP A 28 17.96 5.31 -7.06
C ASP A 28 17.28 3.94 -7.27
N LYS A 29 17.15 3.14 -6.21
CA LYS A 29 16.45 1.85 -6.24
C LYS A 29 15.04 1.95 -5.66
N PRO A 30 13.99 2.00 -6.49
CA PRO A 30 12.63 2.13 -6.00
C PRO A 30 12.21 0.91 -5.19
N GLN A 31 11.55 1.18 -4.06
CA GLN A 31 11.03 0.15 -3.17
C GLN A 31 9.80 0.65 -2.41
N VAL A 32 8.89 -0.28 -2.12
CA VAL A 32 7.80 -0.09 -1.16
C VAL A 32 8.07 -0.98 0.03
N LYS A 33 8.02 -0.40 1.23
CA LYS A 33 8.27 -1.08 2.48
C LYS A 33 7.12 -0.89 3.46
N VAL A 34 6.96 -1.86 4.35
CA VAL A 34 6.02 -1.83 5.48
C VAL A 34 6.79 -2.15 6.75
N VAL A 35 6.47 -1.46 7.85
CA VAL A 35 6.89 -1.82 9.21
C VAL A 35 5.69 -1.88 10.13
N PHE A 36 5.85 -2.61 11.23
CA PHE A 36 4.83 -2.78 12.25
C PHE A 36 5.40 -2.38 13.61
N SER A 37 4.54 -1.97 14.52
CA SER A 37 4.81 -1.73 15.93
C SER A 37 3.64 -2.28 16.73
N ASP A 38 3.92 -2.85 17.89
CA ASP A 38 2.96 -3.34 18.88
C ASP A 38 3.00 -2.51 20.19
N ASN A 39 3.69 -1.37 20.16
CA ASN A 39 3.93 -0.50 21.32
C ASN A 39 3.74 0.98 20.98
N ASP A 40 2.60 1.33 20.38
CA ASP A 40 2.20 2.71 20.09
C ASP A 40 3.19 3.48 19.18
N GLY A 41 4.00 2.77 18.40
CA GLY A 41 5.02 3.35 17.54
C GLY A 41 6.33 3.72 18.23
N GLU A 42 6.59 3.25 19.47
CA GLU A 42 7.87 3.47 20.16
C GLU A 42 9.02 2.73 19.47
N SER A 43 8.76 1.52 18.98
CA SER A 43 9.71 0.74 18.18
C SER A 43 9.02 0.04 17.01
N PHE A 44 9.77 -0.23 15.94
CA PHE A 44 9.24 -0.88 14.74
C PHE A 44 10.04 -2.14 14.39
N THR A 45 9.36 -3.09 13.76
CA THR A 45 9.98 -4.28 13.14
C THR A 45 10.98 -3.89 12.05
N GLU A 46 11.79 -4.85 11.62
CA GLU A 46 12.57 -4.69 10.40
C GLU A 46 11.66 -4.41 9.18
N PRO A 47 12.06 -3.52 8.25
CA PRO A 47 11.23 -3.19 7.09
C PRO A 47 11.02 -4.36 6.12
N VAL A 48 9.76 -4.71 5.87
CA VAL A 48 9.35 -5.73 4.90
C VAL A 48 9.18 -5.10 3.52
N ARG A 49 9.95 -5.55 2.51
CA ARG A 49 9.79 -5.09 1.11
C ARG A 49 8.65 -5.83 0.42
N VAL A 50 7.69 -5.08 -0.14
CA VAL A 50 6.44 -5.64 -0.70
C VAL A 50 6.34 -5.54 -2.22
N ASP A 51 7.07 -4.63 -2.86
CA ASP A 51 7.06 -4.49 -4.33
C ASP A 51 7.75 -5.67 -5.06
N LYS A 52 7.68 -5.70 -6.40
CA LYS A 52 8.35 -6.69 -7.25
C LYS A 52 9.53 -6.11 -8.04
N GLY A 53 10.01 -4.91 -7.72
CA GLY A 53 11.22 -4.32 -8.29
C GLY A 53 11.04 -2.94 -8.92
N ASN A 54 9.85 -2.61 -9.43
CA ASN A 54 9.62 -1.37 -10.19
C ASN A 54 8.42 -0.55 -9.67
N PRO A 55 8.30 -0.29 -8.36
CA PRO A 55 7.21 0.51 -7.85
C PRO A 55 7.38 1.99 -8.25
N ILE A 56 6.25 2.67 -8.45
CA ILE A 56 6.20 4.13 -8.63
C ILE A 56 5.61 4.87 -7.42
N GLY A 57 5.29 4.11 -6.35
CA GLY A 57 4.71 4.61 -5.11
C GLY A 57 3.19 4.54 -5.10
N ARG A 58 2.54 5.65 -4.68
CA ARG A 58 1.09 5.75 -4.47
C ARG A 58 0.55 4.67 -3.52
N VAL A 59 1.20 4.61 -2.37
CA VAL A 59 0.90 3.60 -1.37
C VAL A 59 -0.36 3.94 -0.60
N ASP A 60 -1.10 2.91 -0.18
CA ASP A 60 -2.17 2.99 0.82
C ASP A 60 -2.17 1.68 1.63
N LEU A 61 -2.75 1.71 2.83
CA LEU A 61 -2.61 0.65 3.83
C LEU A 61 -3.89 0.51 4.64
N GLU A 62 -4.30 -0.72 4.95
CA GLU A 62 -5.50 -1.02 5.76
C GLU A 62 -5.29 -2.31 6.56
N TRP A 63 -5.88 -2.42 7.76
CA TRP A 63 -5.77 -3.65 8.57
C TRP A 63 -6.69 -4.76 8.03
N LEU A 64 -6.16 -5.97 7.86
CA LEU A 64 -6.95 -7.17 7.49
C LEU A 64 -7.55 -7.87 8.70
N ASP A 65 -6.87 -7.79 9.83
CA ASP A 65 -7.17 -8.40 11.12
C ASP A 65 -6.05 -7.95 12.07
N ASN A 66 -5.91 -8.64 13.22
CA ASN A 66 -4.87 -8.36 14.21
C ASN A 66 -3.51 -8.97 13.84
N GLU A 67 -3.40 -9.68 12.72
CA GLU A 67 -2.19 -10.43 12.33
C GLU A 67 -1.54 -9.85 11.06
N ALA A 68 -2.29 -9.14 10.22
CA ALA A 68 -1.78 -8.63 8.96
C ALA A 68 -2.41 -7.32 8.51
N ALA A 69 -1.63 -6.57 7.73
CA ALA A 69 -2.11 -5.42 6.97
C ALA A 69 -2.20 -5.76 5.46
N PHE A 70 -3.07 -5.05 4.76
CA PHE A 70 -3.12 -5.03 3.32
C PHE A 70 -2.54 -3.72 2.80
N VAL A 71 -1.47 -3.81 2.02
CA VAL A 71 -0.84 -2.67 1.36
C VAL A 71 -1.19 -2.70 -0.12
N ILE A 72 -1.53 -1.53 -0.67
CA ILE A 72 -1.61 -1.33 -2.12
C ILE A 72 -0.53 -0.36 -2.56
N TRP A 73 -0.08 -0.52 -3.80
CA TRP A 73 0.85 0.40 -4.45
C TRP A 73 0.69 0.33 -5.97
N MET A 74 1.35 1.24 -6.68
CA MET A 74 1.48 1.17 -8.13
C MET A 74 2.84 0.59 -8.52
N GLU A 75 2.82 -0.42 -9.39
CA GLU A 75 3.99 -1.00 -10.04
C GLU A 75 3.82 -0.87 -11.55
N ASN A 76 4.64 -0.02 -12.17
CA ASN A 76 4.36 0.52 -13.50
C ASN A 76 2.89 0.99 -13.59
N SER A 77 2.17 0.56 -14.62
CA SER A 77 0.74 0.83 -14.85
C SER A 77 -0.21 -0.16 -14.15
N THR A 78 0.21 -0.89 -13.12
CA THR A 78 -0.63 -1.87 -12.41
C THR A 78 -0.83 -1.48 -10.95
N ILE A 79 -2.07 -1.56 -10.49
CA ILE A 79 -2.39 -1.48 -9.06
C ILE A 79 -2.15 -2.87 -8.47
N MET A 80 -1.19 -2.95 -7.56
CA MET A 80 -0.80 -4.16 -6.84
C MET A 80 -1.35 -4.11 -5.43
N GLY A 81 -1.60 -5.28 -4.85
CA GLY A 81 -1.95 -5.43 -3.44
C GLY A 81 -1.18 -6.55 -2.79
N ALA A 82 -0.96 -6.48 -1.48
CA ALA A 82 -0.38 -7.58 -0.74
C ALA A 82 -0.90 -7.66 0.69
N ARG A 83 -1.16 -8.88 1.17
CA ARG A 83 -1.23 -9.20 2.60
C ARG A 83 0.20 -9.29 3.13
N VAL A 84 0.47 -8.59 4.23
CA VAL A 84 1.79 -8.48 4.85
C VAL A 84 1.66 -8.72 6.34
N GLU A 85 2.43 -9.67 6.85
CA GLU A 85 2.54 -9.94 8.30
C GLU A 85 3.78 -9.27 8.90
N PRO A 86 3.79 -8.96 10.22
CA PRO A 86 4.97 -8.51 10.95
C PRO A 86 6.17 -9.48 10.87
N THR A 87 5.90 -10.77 10.66
CA THR A 87 6.90 -11.83 10.48
C THR A 87 7.68 -11.72 9.15
N GLY A 88 7.22 -10.86 8.24
CA GLY A 88 7.80 -10.68 6.91
C GLY A 88 7.20 -11.55 5.81
N VAL A 89 6.14 -12.32 6.09
CA VAL A 89 5.44 -13.08 5.05
C VAL A 89 4.58 -12.16 4.20
N VAL A 90 4.69 -12.30 2.87
CA VAL A 90 4.03 -11.43 1.89
C VAL A 90 3.32 -12.25 0.81
N TRP A 91 2.01 -12.05 0.65
CA TRP A 91 1.20 -12.61 -0.43
C TRP A 91 0.68 -11.50 -1.33
N ARG A 92 1.08 -11.53 -2.61
CA ARG A 92 0.80 -10.45 -3.58
C ARG A 92 -0.31 -10.84 -4.54
N ILE A 93 -1.08 -9.85 -4.98
CA ILE A 93 -2.09 -9.98 -6.03
C ILE A 93 -2.01 -8.79 -7.00
N ASN A 94 -2.42 -9.03 -8.25
CA ASN A 94 -2.71 -7.97 -9.20
C ASN A 94 -4.18 -7.55 -9.03
N ILE A 95 -4.44 -6.28 -8.74
CA ILE A 95 -5.82 -5.80 -8.52
C ILE A 95 -6.42 -5.33 -9.84
N SER A 96 -5.74 -4.44 -10.56
CA SER A 96 -6.22 -3.92 -11.83
C SER A 96 -5.12 -3.24 -12.65
N ALA A 97 -5.32 -3.17 -13.96
CA ALA A 97 -4.55 -2.29 -14.82
C ALA A 97 -5.01 -0.83 -14.62
N SER A 98 -4.08 0.10 -14.76
CA SER A 98 -4.27 1.54 -14.60
C SER A 98 -3.28 2.26 -15.52
N SER A 99 -2.86 3.47 -15.15
CA SER A 99 -1.91 4.30 -15.87
C SER A 99 -0.92 4.93 -14.90
N GLU A 100 0.32 5.13 -15.33
CA GLU A 100 1.36 5.84 -14.57
C GLU A 100 1.13 7.34 -14.53
N ALA A 101 0.22 7.88 -15.33
CA ALA A 101 -0.09 9.30 -15.35
C ALA A 101 -0.57 9.76 -13.98
N ARG A 102 -0.25 11.00 -13.59
CA ARG A 102 -0.79 11.56 -12.33
C ARG A 102 -2.32 11.68 -12.37
N SER A 103 -2.90 11.77 -13.56
CA SER A 103 -4.35 11.83 -13.75
C SER A 103 -5.09 10.53 -13.47
N SER A 104 -4.40 9.38 -13.32
CA SER A 104 -5.02 8.15 -12.81
C SER A 104 -5.21 8.17 -11.28
N GLY A 105 -4.77 9.26 -10.63
CA GLY A 105 -4.91 9.47 -9.20
C GLY A 105 -4.06 8.52 -8.37
N PHE A 106 -4.44 8.38 -7.11
CA PHE A 106 -3.77 7.54 -6.12
C PHE A 106 -4.77 6.48 -5.72
N PRO A 107 -4.49 5.19 -5.99
CA PRO A 107 -5.40 4.15 -5.55
C PRO A 107 -5.46 4.19 -4.02
N GLN A 108 -6.67 4.01 -3.49
CA GLN A 108 -6.92 3.98 -2.05
C GLN A 108 -7.59 2.67 -1.69
N VAL A 109 -7.35 2.18 -0.47
CA VAL A 109 -7.99 0.98 0.05
C VAL A 109 -8.65 1.29 1.39
N THR A 110 -9.84 0.75 1.59
CA THR A 110 -10.46 0.70 2.91
C THR A 110 -11.16 -0.61 3.12
N ARG A 111 -11.32 -1.01 4.39
CA ARG A 111 -12.07 -2.20 4.77
C ARG A 111 -13.50 -1.84 5.16
N HIS A 112 -14.45 -2.61 4.67
CA HIS A 112 -15.82 -2.61 5.15
C HIS A 112 -16.32 -4.05 5.36
N LYS A 113 -16.57 -4.41 6.62
CA LYS A 113 -16.92 -5.78 7.03
C LYS A 113 -15.84 -6.77 6.56
N ASN A 114 -16.24 -7.77 5.77
CA ASN A 114 -15.36 -8.82 5.25
C ASN A 114 -14.86 -8.53 3.83
N GLN A 115 -14.73 -7.25 3.48
CA GLN A 115 -14.33 -6.81 2.15
C GLN A 115 -13.32 -5.68 2.23
N LEU A 116 -12.33 -5.73 1.34
CA LEU A 116 -11.56 -4.55 0.97
C LEU A 116 -12.16 -3.92 -0.27
N ILE A 117 -12.30 -2.61 -0.24
CA ILE A 117 -12.71 -1.79 -1.37
C ILE A 117 -11.50 -0.98 -1.80
N VAL A 118 -11.04 -1.23 -3.02
CA VAL A 118 -9.95 -0.48 -3.63
C VAL A 118 -10.56 0.46 -4.66
N ALA A 119 -10.27 1.76 -4.59
CA ALA A 119 -10.78 2.77 -5.50
C ALA A 119 -9.65 3.53 -6.20
N TRP A 120 -9.79 3.84 -7.49
CA TRP A 120 -8.82 4.63 -8.27
C TRP A 120 -9.52 5.41 -9.38
N THR A 121 -8.84 6.38 -9.99
CA THR A 121 -9.36 7.11 -11.14
C THR A 121 -8.88 6.46 -12.43
N ASP A 122 -9.80 6.16 -13.35
CA ASP A 122 -9.46 5.82 -14.72
C ASP A 122 -9.09 7.09 -15.48
N ASP A 123 -7.87 7.14 -16.02
CA ASP A 123 -7.36 8.35 -16.65
C ASP A 123 -7.88 8.57 -18.08
N GLN A 124 -8.45 7.56 -18.73
CA GLN A 124 -9.02 7.67 -20.07
C GLN A 124 -10.42 8.25 -20.01
N ILE A 125 -11.27 7.66 -19.17
CA ILE A 125 -12.69 8.04 -19.07
C ILE A 125 -12.98 9.04 -17.93
N LYS A 126 -11.97 9.36 -17.10
CA LYS A 126 -12.07 10.31 -15.97
C LYS A 126 -13.14 9.94 -14.94
N GLN A 127 -13.28 8.64 -14.66
CA GLN A 127 -14.26 8.12 -13.67
C GLN A 127 -13.55 7.35 -12.56
N VAL A 128 -14.17 7.32 -11.39
CA VAL A 128 -13.72 6.45 -10.30
C VAL A 128 -14.12 5.01 -10.61
N LYS A 129 -13.15 4.10 -10.53
CA LYS A 129 -13.34 2.64 -10.59
C LYS A 129 -13.08 2.05 -9.22
N THR A 130 -13.69 0.89 -8.97
CA THR A 130 -13.49 0.13 -7.74
C THR A 130 -13.24 -1.35 -8.02
N ALA A 131 -12.48 -1.99 -7.14
CA ALA A 131 -12.37 -3.45 -7.04
C ALA A 131 -12.76 -3.86 -5.62
N ILE A 132 -13.41 -5.02 -5.50
CA ILE A 132 -13.78 -5.60 -4.21
C ILE A 132 -13.00 -6.90 -4.05
N ILE A 133 -12.32 -7.04 -2.92
CA ILE A 133 -11.62 -8.26 -2.53
C ILE A 133 -12.31 -8.80 -1.27
N ASN A 134 -12.79 -10.04 -1.32
CA ASN A 134 -13.37 -10.69 -0.14
C ASN A 134 -12.24 -11.27 0.72
N LEU A 135 -12.34 -11.07 2.04
CA LEU A 135 -11.37 -11.54 3.03
C LEU A 135 -11.68 -12.97 3.49
#